data_AF-A0A1E5QUP5-F1
#
_entry.id   AF-A0A1E5QUP5-F1
#
_cell.length_a   1.000
_cell.length_b   1.000
_cell.length_c   1.000
_cell.angle_alpha   90.00
_cell.angle_beta   90.00
_cell.angle_gamma   90.00
#
_symmetry.space_group_name_H-M   'P 1'
#
loop_
_entity.id
_entity.type
_entity.pdbx_description
1 polymer ?
#
loop_
_entity_poly.entity_id
_entity_poly.type
_entity_poly.pdbx_seq_one_letter_code
_entity_poly.pdbx_strand_id
1 'polypeptide(L)'
;MRISTSEGYYELTVPDTQTTQSAYGGKLRRYDIHIAKMFEITHRDCLQFQDSGREWSYYAGNGNIYMGDFSISCRLANDIVSAYGLGTSQNTPIVYGQGESGPPITRNVAVPTLNLVGQKQDRWINFTKNFKPTFR
;
A
#
# COMPACT_ATOMS: atom_id res chain seq x y z
N MET A 1 8.96 -1.09 -7.37
CA MET A 1 7.53 -1.08 -7.00
C MET A 1 6.83 -0.08 -7.89
N ARG A 2 5.69 -0.47 -8.47
CA ARG A 2 4.85 0.33 -9.34
C ARG A 2 3.47 0.40 -8.71
N ILE A 3 2.91 1.60 -8.63
CA ILE A 3 1.53 1.81 -8.21
C ILE A 3 0.79 2.45 -9.36
N SER A 4 -0.38 1.91 -9.69
CA SER A 4 -1.31 2.54 -10.62
C SER A 4 -2.70 2.64 -10.04
N THR A 5 -3.48 3.59 -10.53
CA THR A 5 -4.89 3.70 -10.22
C THR A 5 -5.71 4.10 -11.44
N SER A 6 -6.90 3.55 -11.55
CA SER A 6 -7.90 3.91 -12.55
C SER A 6 -9.28 3.74 -11.92
N GLU A 7 -10.16 4.73 -12.09
CA GLU A 7 -11.55 4.67 -11.64
C GLU A 7 -11.73 4.28 -10.15
N GLY A 8 -10.79 4.67 -9.29
CA GLY A 8 -10.84 4.38 -7.85
C GLY A 8 -10.24 3.02 -7.43
N TYR A 9 -9.91 2.16 -8.39
CA TYR A 9 -9.17 0.92 -8.16
C TYR A 9 -7.67 1.19 -8.16
N TYR A 10 -6.95 0.54 -7.24
CA TYR A 10 -5.51 0.62 -7.13
C TYR A 10 -4.86 -0.71 -7.47
N GLU A 11 -3.67 -0.65 -8.06
CA GLU A 11 -2.82 -1.80 -8.28
C GLU A 11 -1.46 -1.52 -7.67
N LEU A 12 -0.97 -2.48 -6.88
CA LEU A 12 0.41 -2.52 -6.40
C LEU A 12 1.13 -3.67 -7.11
N THR A 13 2.13 -3.34 -7.94
CA THR A 13 3.01 -4.33 -8.57
C THR A 13 4.43 -4.20 -8.05
N VAL A 14 4.97 -5.28 -7.48
CA VAL A 14 6.35 -5.32 -6.94
C VAL A 14 7.22 -6.33 -7.69
N PRO A 15 8.52 -6.07 -7.84
CA PRO A 15 9.44 -7.01 -8.50
C PRO A 15 9.75 -8.24 -7.63
N ASP A 16 9.51 -8.15 -6.32
CA ASP A 16 9.86 -9.18 -5.36
C ASP A 16 9.07 -10.47 -5.59
N THR A 17 9.75 -11.58 -5.81
CA THR A 17 9.16 -12.93 -5.84
C THR A 17 9.11 -13.57 -4.46
N GLN A 18 10.13 -13.29 -3.62
CA GLN A 18 10.23 -13.83 -2.27
C GLN A 18 9.75 -12.81 -1.22
N THR A 19 8.45 -12.59 -1.17
CA THR A 19 7.83 -11.56 -0.31
C THR A 19 7.88 -11.89 1.19
N THR A 20 8.22 -13.14 1.54
CA THR A 20 8.43 -13.59 2.92
C THR A 20 9.82 -13.28 3.47
N GLN A 21 10.78 -12.92 2.61
CA GLN A 21 12.12 -12.52 3.05
C GLN A 21 12.10 -11.19 3.81
N SER A 22 13.09 -11.02 4.68
CA SER A 22 13.36 -9.76 5.37
C SER A 22 13.52 -8.59 4.39
N ALA A 23 12.89 -7.47 4.72
CA ALA A 23 13.13 -6.18 4.10
C ALA A 23 14.29 -5.48 4.83
N TYR A 24 15.28 -5.02 4.07
CA TYR A 24 16.41 -4.23 4.56
C TYR A 24 17.22 -4.88 5.70
N GLY A 25 17.21 -6.21 5.82
CA GLY A 25 17.90 -6.94 6.89
C GLY A 25 17.22 -6.83 8.26
N GLY A 26 16.01 -6.26 8.33
CA GLY A 26 15.23 -6.10 9.56
C GLY A 26 14.25 -7.25 9.82
N LYS A 27 13.38 -7.06 10.81
CA LYS A 27 12.33 -8.04 11.16
C LYS A 27 11.15 -8.07 10.20
N LEU A 28 10.85 -6.95 9.56
CA LEU A 28 9.72 -6.82 8.63
C LEU A 28 10.01 -7.62 7.37
N ARG A 29 9.02 -8.35 6.88
CA ARG A 29 9.09 -8.99 5.57
C ARG A 29 8.80 -7.96 4.49
N ARG A 30 9.25 -8.22 3.26
CA ARG A 30 8.87 -7.38 2.10
C ARG A 30 7.36 -7.24 1.96
N TYR A 31 6.62 -8.33 2.19
CA TYR A 31 5.16 -8.31 2.27
C TYR A 31 4.63 -7.26 3.26
N ASP A 32 5.23 -7.15 4.44
CA ASP A 32 4.77 -6.22 5.49
C ASP A 32 4.99 -4.76 5.05
N ILE A 33 6.04 -4.47 4.29
CA ILE A 33 6.30 -3.16 3.69
C ILE A 33 5.31 -2.85 2.57
N HIS A 34 4.96 -3.85 1.76
CA HIS A 34 4.02 -3.68 0.66
C HIS A 34 2.62 -3.34 1.17
N ILE A 35 2.13 -4.07 2.19
CA ILE A 35 0.88 -3.72 2.86
C ILE A 35 0.97 -2.32 3.48
N ALA A 36 2.08 -1.97 4.12
CA ALA A 36 2.24 -0.63 4.71
C ALA A 36 2.06 0.46 3.65
N LYS A 37 2.65 0.30 2.45
CA LYS A 37 2.51 1.25 1.35
C LYS A 37 1.05 1.43 0.90
N MET A 38 0.25 0.36 0.88
CA MET A 38 -1.17 0.43 0.52
C MET A 38 -1.96 1.25 1.55
N PHE A 39 -1.63 1.10 2.84
CA PHE A 39 -2.21 1.88 3.93
C PHE A 39 -1.81 3.36 3.87
N GLU A 40 -0.53 3.64 3.63
CA GLU A 40 -0.01 5.01 3.49
C GLU A 40 -0.72 5.78 2.38
N ILE A 41 -0.89 5.15 1.22
CA ILE A 41 -1.57 5.75 0.07
C ILE A 41 -3.05 5.91 0.35
N THR A 42 -3.71 4.86 0.87
CA THR A 42 -5.14 4.93 1.23
C THR A 42 -5.41 6.07 2.22
N HIS A 43 -4.61 6.20 3.27
CA HIS A 43 -4.77 7.28 4.25
C HIS A 43 -4.66 8.66 3.59
N ARG A 44 -3.60 8.89 2.81
CA ARG A 44 -3.38 10.18 2.12
C ARG A 44 -4.54 10.52 1.20
N ASP A 45 -5.07 9.53 0.51
CA ASP A 45 -6.23 9.68 -0.36
C ASP A 45 -7.52 9.99 0.42
N CYS A 46 -7.71 9.35 1.58
CA CYS A 46 -8.84 9.61 2.47
C CYS A 46 -8.83 11.02 3.09
N LEU A 47 -7.67 11.69 3.15
CA LEU A 47 -7.62 13.11 3.51
C LEU A 47 -8.26 14.01 2.45
N GLN A 48 -8.27 13.57 1.18
CA GLN A 48 -8.85 14.30 0.06
C GLN A 48 -10.29 13.86 -0.24
N PHE A 49 -10.58 12.57 -0.06
CA PHE A 49 -11.85 11.94 -0.39
C PHE A 49 -12.30 11.06 0.79
N GLN A 50 -13.00 11.68 1.75
CA GLN A 50 -13.25 11.11 3.07
C GLN A 50 -14.16 9.86 3.08
N ASP A 51 -15.00 9.69 2.07
CA ASP A 51 -16.08 8.69 2.09
C ASP A 51 -15.80 7.43 1.26
N SER A 52 -14.64 7.33 0.61
CA SER A 52 -14.33 6.19 -0.26
C SER A 52 -13.04 5.53 0.22
N GLY A 53 -13.13 4.26 0.65
CA GLY A 53 -11.95 3.42 0.84
C GLY A 53 -11.21 3.17 -0.48
N ARG A 54 -10.20 2.31 -0.45
CA ARG A 54 -9.47 1.87 -1.65
C ARG A 54 -9.49 0.37 -1.77
N GLU A 55 -9.81 -0.09 -2.96
CA GLU A 55 -9.63 -1.47 -3.39
C GLU A 55 -8.29 -1.59 -4.10
N TRP A 56 -7.56 -2.64 -3.78
CA TRP A 56 -6.20 -2.85 -4.24
C TRP A 56 -6.01 -4.24 -4.77
N SER A 57 -5.55 -4.38 -6.01
CA SER A 57 -4.99 -5.64 -6.51
C SER A 57 -3.48 -5.64 -6.29
N TYR A 58 -2.98 -6.65 -5.59
CA TYR A 58 -1.57 -6.78 -5.27
C TYR A 58 -0.91 -7.90 -6.09
N TYR A 59 0.13 -7.55 -6.83
CA TYR A 59 0.94 -8.48 -7.62
C TYR A 59 2.42 -8.45 -7.23
N ALA A 60 3.00 -9.63 -7.09
CA ALA A 60 4.42 -9.89 -6.88
C ALA A 60 5.09 -10.42 -8.15
N GLY A 61 6.43 -10.46 -8.15
CA GLY A 61 7.21 -10.99 -9.27
C GLY A 61 6.97 -10.26 -10.61
N ASN A 62 6.87 -8.93 -10.58
CA ASN A 62 6.55 -8.08 -11.75
C ASN A 62 5.20 -8.39 -12.41
N GLY A 63 4.16 -8.67 -11.61
CA GLY A 63 2.82 -8.95 -12.12
C GLY A 63 2.50 -10.44 -12.26
N ASN A 64 3.52 -11.31 -12.19
CA ASN A 64 3.36 -12.73 -12.46
C ASN A 64 2.73 -13.53 -11.31
N ILE A 65 2.71 -12.98 -10.09
CA ILE A 65 2.18 -13.64 -8.91
C ILE A 65 1.06 -12.79 -8.34
N TYR A 66 -0.18 -13.21 -8.52
CA TYR A 66 -1.32 -12.56 -7.89
C TYR A 66 -1.36 -12.88 -6.39
N MET A 67 -1.29 -11.83 -5.57
CA MET A 67 -1.26 -11.94 -4.10
C MET A 67 -2.63 -11.75 -3.46
N GLY A 68 -3.62 -11.28 -4.23
CA GLY A 68 -5.00 -11.06 -3.83
C GLY A 68 -5.44 -9.59 -3.94
N ASP A 69 -6.76 -9.40 -3.84
CA ASP A 69 -7.38 -8.09 -3.71
C ASP A 69 -7.57 -7.74 -2.25
N PHE A 70 -7.38 -6.48 -1.89
CA PHE A 70 -7.52 -5.98 -0.53
C PHE A 70 -8.42 -4.75 -0.54
N SER A 71 -9.35 -4.69 0.41
CA SER A 71 -10.14 -3.49 0.67
C SER A 71 -9.62 -2.81 1.93
N ILE A 72 -9.26 -1.52 1.83
CA ILE A 72 -8.83 -0.69 2.94
C ILE A 72 -9.79 0.49 3.05
N SER A 73 -10.60 0.51 4.10
CA SER A 73 -11.50 1.64 4.37
C SER A 73 -10.71 2.85 4.91
N CYS A 74 -11.26 4.06 4.72
CA CYS A 74 -10.67 5.28 5.30
C CYS A 74 -10.57 5.21 6.82
N ARG A 75 -11.59 4.65 7.49
CA ARG A 75 -11.57 4.40 8.93
C ARG A 75 -10.37 3.52 9.32
N LEU A 76 -10.22 2.37 8.66
CA LEU A 76 -9.13 1.44 8.97
C LEU A 76 -7.75 2.07 8.69
N ALA A 77 -7.60 2.82 7.60
CA ALA A 77 -6.36 3.53 7.29
C ALA A 77 -6.01 4.58 8.35
N ASN A 78 -7.00 5.37 8.79
CA ASN A 78 -6.83 6.39 9.82
C ASN A 78 -6.55 5.78 11.20
N ASP A 79 -7.17 4.66 11.55
CA ASP A 79 -6.91 3.93 12.78
C ASP A 79 -5.45 3.41 12.82
N ILE A 80 -4.96 2.87 11.70
CA ILE A 80 -3.56 2.43 11.56
C ILE A 80 -2.61 3.62 11.68
N VAL A 81 -2.88 4.74 11.00
CA VAL A 81 -2.04 5.94 11.12
C VAL A 81 -2.05 6.48 12.55
N SER A 82 -3.19 6.46 13.25
CA SER A 82 -3.28 6.88 14.65
C SER A 82 -2.48 5.97 15.58
N ALA A 83 -2.50 4.66 15.35
CA ALA A 83 -1.80 3.68 16.19
C ALA A 83 -0.28 3.65 15.97
N TYR A 84 0.17 3.83 14.73
CA TYR A 84 1.58 3.69 14.35
C TYR A 84 2.28 5.04 14.19
N GLY A 85 1.54 6.11 13.89
CA GLY A 85 2.08 7.42 13.55
C GLY A 85 2.69 7.46 12.15
N LEU A 86 2.95 8.68 11.67
CA LEU A 86 3.60 8.93 10.39
C LEU A 86 5.07 9.33 10.60
N GLY A 87 5.92 8.90 9.68
CA GLY A 87 7.28 9.35 9.48
C GLY A 87 7.38 10.32 8.30
N THR A 88 8.61 10.51 7.81
CA THR A 88 8.91 11.41 6.70
C THR A 88 8.18 10.99 5.42
N SER A 89 7.65 11.98 4.70
CA SER A 89 7.04 11.76 3.40
C SER A 89 8.06 11.36 2.35
N GLN A 90 7.68 10.37 1.53
CA GLN A 90 8.44 9.94 0.36
C GLN A 90 7.67 10.28 -0.90
N ASN A 91 8.37 10.82 -1.90
CA ASN A 91 7.80 11.02 -3.22
C ASN A 91 7.57 9.65 -3.87
N THR A 92 6.30 9.31 -4.04
CA THR A 92 5.84 8.05 -4.59
C THR A 92 5.27 8.31 -5.98
N PRO A 93 5.83 7.71 -7.04
CA PRO A 93 5.24 7.79 -8.37
C PRO A 93 3.96 6.95 -8.43
N ILE A 94 2.86 7.57 -8.84
CA ILE A 94 1.57 6.91 -9.07
C ILE A 94 1.18 7.13 -10.52
N VAL A 95 0.88 6.03 -11.22
CA VAL A 95 0.39 6.04 -12.60
C VAL A 95 -1.14 6.15 -12.59
N TYR A 96 -1.68 7.24 -13.11
CA TYR A 96 -3.11 7.48 -13.21
C TYR A 96 -3.60 7.10 -14.61
N GLY A 97 -4.48 6.11 -14.70
CA GLY A 97 -5.26 5.83 -15.89
C GLY A 97 -6.10 7.06 -16.26
N GLN A 98 -6.25 7.33 -17.55
CA GLN A 98 -7.05 8.44 -18.06
C GLN A 98 -8.28 7.96 -18.86
N GLY A 99 -8.55 6.65 -18.88
CA GLY A 99 -9.63 6.07 -19.68
C GLY A 99 -9.55 6.51 -21.13
N GLU A 100 -10.66 7.00 -21.67
CA GLU A 100 -10.74 7.57 -23.03
C GLU A 100 -10.06 8.94 -23.17
N SER A 101 -9.72 9.61 -22.06
CA SER A 101 -9.14 10.97 -22.10
C SER A 101 -7.67 10.99 -22.53
N GLY A 102 -6.99 9.84 -22.61
CA GLY A 102 -5.63 9.76 -23.12
C GLY A 102 -4.76 8.66 -22.49
N PRO A 103 -3.43 8.66 -22.76
CA PRO A 103 -2.52 7.70 -22.17
C PRO A 103 -2.38 7.91 -20.64
N PRO A 104 -1.98 6.87 -19.87
CA PRO A 104 -1.72 7.02 -18.45
C PRO A 104 -0.65 8.07 -18.15
N ILE A 105 -0.87 8.85 -17.10
CA ILE A 105 0.08 9.89 -16.66
C ILE A 105 0.71 9.49 -15.32
N THR A 106 2.00 9.77 -15.14
CA THR A 106 2.67 9.54 -13.86
C THR A 106 2.75 10.83 -13.07
N ARG A 107 2.30 10.83 -11.81
CA ARG A 107 2.49 11.97 -10.89
C ARG A 107 3.28 11.51 -9.67
N ASN A 108 4.25 12.33 -9.27
CA ASN A 108 4.96 12.15 -8.01
C ASN A 108 4.14 12.77 -6.89
N VAL A 109 3.84 11.96 -5.89
CA VAL A 109 3.00 12.34 -4.76
C VAL A 109 3.80 12.21 -3.48
N ALA A 110 3.79 13.25 -2.64
CA ALA A 110 4.33 13.15 -1.29
C ALA A 110 3.41 12.27 -0.43
N VAL A 111 3.87 11.07 -0.07
CA VAL A 111 3.13 10.11 0.75
C VAL A 111 3.87 9.95 2.08
N PRO A 112 3.25 10.29 3.23
CA PRO A 112 3.84 10.05 4.54
C PRO A 112 3.99 8.55 4.79
N THR A 113 5.11 8.14 5.37
CA THR A 113 5.39 6.72 5.62
C THR A 113 4.88 6.28 7.00
N LEU A 114 4.46 5.04 7.16
CA LEU A 114 4.11 4.52 8.48
C LEU A 114 5.37 4.40 9.34
N ASN A 115 5.29 4.88 10.58
CA ASN A 115 6.40 4.79 11.52
C ASN A 115 6.48 3.40 12.15
N LEU A 116 7.17 2.48 11.46
CA LEU A 116 7.35 1.08 11.85
C LEU A 116 8.71 0.81 12.50
N VAL A 117 9.05 1.56 13.54
CA VAL A 117 10.31 1.40 14.29
C VAL A 117 10.10 0.78 15.68
N GLY A 118 11.14 0.11 16.20
CA GLY A 118 11.13 -0.49 17.52
C GLY A 118 9.98 -1.49 17.73
N GLN A 119 9.30 -1.41 18.87
CA GLN A 119 8.20 -2.32 19.24
C GLN A 119 6.96 -2.21 18.33
N LYS A 120 6.89 -1.21 17.43
CA LYS A 120 5.81 -1.12 16.44
C LYS A 120 5.96 -2.18 15.33
N GLN A 121 7.18 -2.67 15.08
CA GLN A 121 7.42 -3.71 14.06
C GLN A 121 6.70 -5.01 14.39
N ASP A 122 6.82 -5.51 15.61
CA ASP A 122 6.21 -6.78 16.02
C ASP A 122 4.66 -6.68 15.99
N ARG A 123 4.11 -5.52 16.37
CA ARG A 123 2.67 -5.23 16.25
C ARG A 123 2.20 -5.20 14.79
N TRP A 124 2.98 -4.56 13.91
CA TRP A 124 2.65 -4.50 12.49
C TRP A 124 2.69 -5.88 11.84
N ILE A 125 3.71 -6.69 12.15
CA ILE A 125 3.81 -8.09 11.68
C ILE A 125 2.57 -8.90 12.10
N ASN A 126 2.10 -8.72 13.33
CA ASN A 126 0.90 -9.40 13.80
C ASN A 126 -0.37 -8.90 13.10
N PHE A 127 -0.45 -7.60 12.79
CA PHE A 127 -1.53 -7.05 11.99
C PHE A 127 -1.53 -7.65 10.56
N THR A 128 -0.42 -7.57 9.84
CA THR A 128 -0.32 -8.01 8.43
C THR A 128 -0.52 -9.52 8.26
N LYS A 129 -0.20 -10.33 9.29
CA LYS A 129 -0.53 -11.77 9.29
C LYS A 129 -2.05 -12.03 9.24
N ASN A 130 -2.84 -11.16 9.86
CA ASN A 130 -4.29 -11.28 9.97
C ASN A 130 -5.04 -10.45 8.94
N PHE A 131 -4.40 -9.46 8.32
CA PHE A 131 -4.96 -8.71 7.21
C PHE A 131 -4.94 -9.58 5.94
N LYS A 132 -6.09 -10.19 5.64
CA LYS A 132 -6.27 -11.12 4.50
C LYS A 132 -6.86 -10.39 3.29
N PRO A 133 -6.55 -10.87 2.07
CA PRO A 133 -7.23 -10.38 0.89
C PRO A 133 -8.72 -10.73 0.95
N THR A 134 -9.55 -9.87 0.36
CA THR A 134 -10.98 -10.09 0.12
C THR A 134 -11.22 -11.09 -1.00
N PHE A 135 -10.29 -11.19 -1.96
CA PHE A 135 -10.32 -12.17 -3.06
C PHE A 135 -8.90 -12.67 -3.38
N ARG A 136 -8.72 -13.94 -3.76
CA ARG A 136 -7.41 -14.55 -4.00
C ARG A 136 -7.44 -15.56 -5.13
#